data_AF-A0A528WWS9-F1
#
_entry.id   AF-A0A528WWS9-F1
#
_cell.length_a   1.000
_cell.length_b   1.000
_cell.length_c   1.000
_cell.angle_alpha   90.00
_cell.angle_beta   90.00
_cell.angle_gamma   90.00
#
_symmetry.space_group_name_H-M   'P 1'
#
loop_
_entity.id
_entity.type
_entity.pdbx_description
1 polymer ?
#
loop_
_entity_poly.entity_id
_entity_poly.type
_entity_poly.pdbx_seq_one_letter_code
_entity_poly.pdbx_strand_id
1 'polypeptide(L)'
;MKHLNRTVALGAALALFTALTPALADGVAYVNKGLVGIGRIPASQKDKFGETFGSGSGMSIDTKGWARNGAGYKGSLWLLPDRGYNVEGTTDYRPRLNTISIELSPTAPGAAPAVGQEQSGLKATLADTMLLTDDKGADATGLDPLNGVRPAAGDMPILPQADNGKLALDDEAIVRLPDGAMFISDEYGPN
;
A
#
# COMPACT_ATOMS: atom_id res chain seq x y z
N MET A 1 -12.56 73.30 17.54
CA MET A 1 -13.01 71.93 17.24
C MET A 1 -12.35 71.49 15.93
N LYS A 2 -11.30 70.67 15.99
CA LYS A 2 -10.58 70.15 14.81
C LYS A 2 -11.03 68.70 14.60
N HIS A 3 -11.70 68.42 13.49
CA HIS A 3 -12.05 67.06 13.10
C HIS A 3 -10.80 66.35 12.59
N LEU A 4 -10.36 65.32 13.32
CA LEU A 4 -9.27 64.45 12.91
C LEU A 4 -9.87 63.15 12.38
N ASN A 5 -9.96 63.04 11.06
CA ASN A 5 -10.34 61.79 10.40
C ASN A 5 -9.23 60.75 10.60
N ARG A 6 -9.45 59.80 11.50
CA ARG A 6 -8.63 58.59 11.59
C ARG A 6 -9.30 57.50 10.77
N THR A 7 -8.79 57.32 9.55
CA THR A 7 -9.09 56.14 8.74
C THR A 7 -8.45 54.94 9.43
N VAL A 8 -9.27 54.12 10.09
CA VAL A 8 -8.84 52.79 10.53
C VAL A 8 -8.87 51.90 9.30
N ALA A 9 -7.70 51.62 8.73
CA ALA A 9 -7.58 50.56 7.73
C ALA A 9 -7.83 49.23 8.43
N LEU A 10 -9.03 48.69 8.26
CA LEU A 10 -9.37 47.33 8.64
C LEU A 10 -8.66 46.40 7.65
N GLY A 11 -7.45 45.96 8.01
CA GLY A 11 -6.75 44.91 7.27
C GLY A 11 -7.54 43.61 7.42
N ALA A 12 -8.40 43.31 6.45
CA ALA A 12 -9.01 42.00 6.34
C ALA A 12 -7.92 41.00 5.96
N ALA A 13 -7.45 40.23 6.94
CA ALA A 13 -6.69 39.02 6.67
C ALA A 13 -7.65 38.03 6.00
N LEU A 14 -7.63 37.97 4.67
CA LEU A 14 -8.35 36.97 3.90
C LEU A 14 -7.60 35.65 4.08
N ALA A 15 -7.94 34.90 5.12
CA ALA A 15 -7.58 33.48 5.19
C ALA A 15 -8.36 32.78 4.08
N LEU A 16 -7.71 32.52 2.94
CA LEU A 16 -8.23 31.58 1.96
C LEU A 16 -8.21 30.18 2.59
N PHE A 17 -9.30 29.85 3.29
CA PHE A 17 -9.68 28.45 3.44
C PHE A 17 -10.13 27.99 2.06
N THR A 18 -9.29 27.20 1.38
CA THR A 18 -9.78 26.38 0.28
C THR A 18 -10.78 25.40 0.87
N ALA A 19 -12.08 25.74 0.77
CA ALA A 19 -13.13 24.78 1.03
C ALA A 19 -12.85 23.57 0.12
N LEU A 20 -12.57 22.41 0.72
CA LEU A 20 -12.36 21.16 -0.01
C LEU A 20 -13.64 20.86 -0.78
N THR A 21 -13.64 21.12 -2.09
CA THR A 21 -14.82 20.88 -2.93
C THR A 21 -15.08 19.39 -2.99
N PRO A 22 -16.25 18.90 -2.57
CA PRO A 22 -16.57 17.49 -2.67
C PRO A 22 -16.64 17.08 -4.14
N ALA A 23 -16.04 15.94 -4.47
CA ALA A 23 -16.35 15.23 -5.70
C ALA A 23 -17.68 14.48 -5.51
N LEU A 24 -18.55 14.51 -6.51
CA LEU A 24 -19.81 13.76 -6.48
C LEU A 24 -19.66 12.52 -7.35
N ALA A 25 -19.93 11.35 -6.78
CA ALA A 25 -20.10 10.10 -7.52
C ALA A 25 -21.28 9.33 -6.93
N ASP A 26 -22.19 8.85 -7.77
CA ASP A 26 -23.39 8.09 -7.38
C ASP A 26 -24.25 8.76 -6.29
N GLY A 27 -24.34 10.10 -6.31
CA GLY A 27 -25.09 10.88 -5.32
C GLY A 27 -24.40 11.00 -3.95
N VAL A 28 -23.18 10.46 -3.80
CA VAL A 28 -22.35 10.56 -2.61
C VAL A 28 -21.31 11.66 -2.80
N ALA A 29 -21.18 12.52 -1.77
CA ALA A 29 -20.17 13.57 -1.73
C ALA A 29 -18.88 13.07 -1.07
N TYR A 30 -17.81 12.97 -1.86
CA TYR A 30 -16.48 12.58 -1.41
C TYR A 30 -15.62 13.81 -1.18
N VAL A 31 -15.16 14.00 0.06
CA VAL A 31 -14.25 15.10 0.40
C VAL A 31 -12.85 14.55 0.55
N ASN A 32 -11.95 14.95 -0.34
CA ASN A 32 -10.52 14.73 -0.15
C ASN A 32 -10.07 15.51 1.10
N LYS A 33 -9.41 14.88 2.07
CA LYS A 33 -8.96 15.52 3.31
C LYS A 33 -7.48 15.90 3.32
N GLY A 34 -6.80 15.73 2.19
CA GLY A 34 -5.36 15.85 2.07
C GLY A 34 -4.61 14.72 2.80
N LEU A 35 -3.34 14.97 3.12
CA LEU A 35 -2.53 14.07 3.94
C LEU A 35 -2.99 14.13 5.40
N VAL A 36 -3.64 13.06 5.86
CA VAL A 36 -4.21 12.99 7.21
C VAL A 36 -3.36 12.19 8.20
N GLY A 37 -2.32 11.51 7.75
CA GLY A 37 -1.44 10.74 8.63
C GLY A 37 -0.22 10.23 7.89
N ILE A 38 0.90 10.14 8.61
CA ILE A 38 2.15 9.55 8.14
C ILE A 38 2.56 8.50 9.16
N GLY A 39 3.16 7.43 8.67
CA GLY A 39 3.69 6.32 9.45
C GLY A 39 4.94 5.75 8.80
N ARG A 40 5.63 4.86 9.52
CA ARG A 40 6.79 4.13 8.99
C ARG A 40 6.74 2.67 9.42
N ILE A 41 7.18 1.80 8.53
CA ILE A 41 7.67 0.46 8.87
C ILE A 41 9.20 0.55 8.90
N PRO A 42 9.89 0.01 9.93
CA PRO A 42 11.35 0.03 9.98
C PRO A 42 11.97 -0.63 8.75
N ALA A 43 13.03 -0.05 8.19
CA ALA A 43 13.74 -0.64 7.05
C ALA A 43 14.38 -2.01 7.37
N SER A 44 14.66 -2.27 8.65
CA SER A 44 15.16 -3.56 9.15
C SER A 44 14.06 -4.54 9.53
N GLN A 45 12.78 -4.20 9.30
CA GLN A 45 11.66 -5.10 9.57
C GLN A 45 11.86 -6.38 8.78
N LYS A 46 11.76 -7.51 9.48
CA LYS A 46 11.78 -8.84 8.87
C LYS A 46 10.43 -9.51 9.01
N ASP A 47 10.10 -10.37 8.06
CA ASP A 47 8.95 -11.25 8.16
C ASP A 47 9.23 -12.51 8.99
N LYS A 48 8.25 -13.41 9.08
CA LYS A 48 8.38 -14.66 9.85
C LYS A 48 9.35 -15.67 9.21
N PHE A 49 9.78 -15.43 7.97
CA PHE A 49 10.77 -16.22 7.25
C PHE A 49 12.19 -15.63 7.38
N GLY A 50 12.34 -14.51 8.09
CA GLY A 50 13.63 -13.87 8.36
C GLY A 50 14.14 -12.96 7.23
N GLU A 51 13.30 -12.71 6.22
CA GLU A 51 13.61 -11.85 5.08
C GLU A 51 13.13 -10.42 5.33
N THR A 52 13.83 -9.44 4.76
CA THR A 52 13.48 -8.03 4.92
C THR A 52 12.15 -7.71 4.24
N PHE A 53 11.34 -6.88 4.90
CA PHE A 53 10.15 -6.28 4.32
C PHE A 53 10.55 -5.40 3.11
N GLY A 54 10.06 -5.77 1.93
CA GLY A 54 10.37 -5.11 0.66
C GLY A 54 9.51 -3.89 0.34
N SER A 55 9.67 -3.35 -0.87
CA SER A 55 8.75 -2.36 -1.46
C SER A 55 7.37 -2.99 -1.71
N GLY A 56 6.35 -2.18 -1.98
CA GLY A 56 5.01 -2.66 -2.37
C GLY A 56 4.62 -2.21 -3.77
N SER A 57 4.13 -3.14 -4.59
CA SER A 57 3.58 -2.88 -5.93
C SER A 57 2.04 -2.92 -5.90
N GLY A 58 1.46 -3.94 -5.27
CA GLY A 58 0.02 -4.12 -5.16
C GLY A 58 -0.51 -3.98 -3.72
N MET A 59 -1.74 -3.45 -3.56
CA MET A 59 -2.43 -3.46 -2.27
C MET A 59 -3.94 -3.67 -2.37
N SER A 60 -4.50 -4.38 -1.40
CA SER A 60 -5.94 -4.57 -1.24
C SER A 60 -6.35 -4.34 0.21
N ILE A 61 -7.40 -3.54 0.42
CA ILE A 61 -7.94 -3.25 1.75
C ILE A 61 -8.79 -4.44 2.24
N ASP A 62 -8.65 -4.82 3.51
CA ASP A 62 -9.56 -5.75 4.18
C ASP A 62 -10.86 -5.07 4.60
N THR A 63 -11.76 -4.80 3.66
CA THR A 63 -12.98 -4.02 3.92
C THR A 63 -13.85 -4.54 5.07
N LYS A 64 -13.81 -5.85 5.37
CA LYS A 64 -14.54 -6.45 6.50
C LYS A 64 -13.90 -6.15 7.86
N GLY A 65 -12.58 -5.97 7.90
CA GLY A 65 -11.82 -5.73 9.12
C GLY A 65 -11.75 -4.27 9.57
N TRP A 66 -12.15 -3.31 8.72
CA TRP A 66 -12.07 -1.89 9.05
C TRP A 66 -13.19 -1.45 10.00
N ALA A 67 -12.80 -0.75 11.05
CA ALA A 67 -13.72 -0.17 12.03
C ALA A 67 -13.22 1.18 12.52
N ARG A 68 -14.17 2.03 12.91
CA ARG A 68 -13.86 3.24 13.67
C ARG A 68 -13.39 2.86 15.07
N ASN A 69 -12.34 3.51 15.54
CA ASN A 69 -11.76 3.34 16.87
C ASN A 69 -11.64 4.71 17.54
N GLY A 70 -12.71 5.17 18.20
CA GLY A 70 -12.81 6.52 18.74
C GLY A 70 -12.76 7.59 17.63
N ALA A 71 -11.76 8.47 17.69
CA ALA A 71 -11.49 9.45 16.64
C ALA A 71 -10.67 8.88 15.46
N GLY A 72 -10.11 7.69 15.61
CA GLY A 72 -9.30 7.01 14.60
C GLY A 72 -10.00 5.84 13.92
N TYR A 73 -9.21 5.06 13.21
CA TYR A 73 -9.64 3.86 12.49
C TYR A 73 -8.63 2.74 12.72
N LYS A 74 -9.11 1.51 12.67
CA LYS A 74 -8.25 0.31 12.66
C LYS A 74 -8.74 -0.64 11.58
N GLY A 75 -7.83 -1.40 11.02
CA GLY A 75 -8.12 -2.42 10.03
C GLY A 75 -6.84 -3.02 9.49
N SER A 76 -6.94 -3.69 8.36
CA SER A 76 -5.79 -4.29 7.69
C SER A 76 -5.82 -4.01 6.20
N LEU A 77 -4.64 -4.12 5.59
CA LEU A 77 -4.49 -4.27 4.16
C LEU A 77 -3.55 -5.43 3.87
N TRP A 78 -3.69 -6.02 2.70
CA TRP A 78 -2.68 -6.89 2.14
C TRP A 78 -1.83 -6.10 1.16
N LEU A 79 -0.52 -6.33 1.24
CA LEU A 79 0.48 -5.70 0.38
C LEU A 79 1.26 -6.80 -0.32
N LEU A 80 1.27 -6.74 -1.64
CA LEU A 80 2.17 -7.51 -2.49
C LEU A 80 3.44 -6.70 -2.69
N PRO A 81 4.61 -7.29 -2.40
CA PRO A 81 5.86 -6.70 -2.83
C PRO A 81 6.05 -6.90 -4.33
N ASP A 82 6.82 -5.99 -4.91
CA ASP A 82 7.51 -6.16 -6.19
C ASP A 82 8.39 -7.45 -6.16
N ARG A 83 9.01 -7.82 -7.28
CA ARG A 83 9.98 -8.93 -7.39
C ARG A 83 11.30 -8.75 -6.60
N GLY A 84 11.35 -7.79 -5.68
CA GLY A 84 12.48 -7.50 -4.82
C GLY A 84 13.39 -6.38 -5.37
N TYR A 85 14.46 -6.07 -4.65
CA TYR A 85 15.42 -5.05 -5.07
C TYR A 85 16.13 -5.51 -6.36
N ASN A 86 16.13 -4.65 -7.38
CA ASN A 86 16.53 -5.03 -8.75
C ASN A 86 17.50 -4.05 -9.44
N VAL A 87 18.06 -3.06 -8.74
CA VAL A 87 18.96 -2.05 -9.34
C VAL A 87 20.21 -2.67 -9.97
N GLU A 88 20.74 -3.74 -9.40
CA GLU A 88 21.92 -4.46 -9.89
C GLU A 88 21.56 -5.81 -10.55
N GLY A 89 20.28 -6.01 -10.87
CA GLY A 89 19.72 -7.29 -11.30
C GLY A 89 18.74 -7.86 -10.27
N THR A 90 17.84 -8.73 -10.72
CA THR A 90 16.81 -9.34 -9.87
C THR A 90 17.43 -10.23 -8.80
N THR A 91 16.74 -10.34 -7.67
CA THR A 91 17.13 -11.22 -6.56
C THR A 91 16.13 -12.37 -6.42
N ASP A 92 16.52 -13.48 -5.79
CA ASP A 92 15.60 -14.58 -5.44
C ASP A 92 14.72 -14.19 -4.24
N TYR A 93 14.10 -13.01 -4.31
CA TYR A 93 13.13 -12.54 -3.34
C TYR A 93 11.84 -13.32 -3.55
N ARG A 94 11.45 -14.10 -2.54
CA ARG A 94 10.29 -15.00 -2.67
C ARG A 94 8.98 -14.21 -2.73
N PRO A 95 8.16 -14.33 -3.77
CA PRO A 95 6.87 -13.67 -3.85
C PRO A 95 6.00 -14.02 -2.63
N ARG A 96 5.30 -13.02 -2.06
CA ARG A 96 4.53 -13.21 -0.82
C ARG A 96 3.44 -12.17 -0.67
N LEU A 97 2.44 -12.49 0.14
CA LEU A 97 1.48 -11.53 0.64
C LEU A 97 1.85 -11.06 2.04
N ASN A 98 2.02 -9.76 2.23
CA ASN A 98 2.20 -9.14 3.54
C ASN A 98 0.85 -8.70 4.09
N THR A 99 0.47 -9.17 5.28
CA THR A 99 -0.69 -8.61 6.00
C THR A 99 -0.21 -7.47 6.88
N ILE A 100 -0.67 -6.26 6.61
CA ILE A 100 -0.34 -5.06 7.36
C ILE A 100 -1.52 -4.63 8.21
N SER A 101 -1.35 -4.68 9.53
CA SER A 101 -2.29 -4.09 10.47
C SER A 101 -2.10 -2.58 10.51
N ILE A 102 -3.21 -1.85 10.50
CA ILE A 102 -3.27 -0.39 10.44
C ILE A 102 -4.02 0.14 11.65
N GLU A 103 -3.40 1.08 12.36
CA GLU A 103 -4.06 1.98 13.29
C GLU A 103 -3.84 3.43 12.82
N LEU A 104 -4.91 4.09 12.38
CA LEU A 104 -4.89 5.45 11.84
C LEU A 104 -5.48 6.42 12.85
N SER A 105 -4.69 7.42 13.24
CA SER A 105 -5.10 8.56 14.06
C SER A 105 -5.00 9.82 13.21
N PRO A 106 -6.06 10.19 12.46
CA PRO A 106 -5.96 11.23 11.45
C PRO A 106 -5.81 12.62 12.08
N THR A 107 -4.87 13.41 11.56
CA THR A 107 -4.78 14.85 11.80
C THR A 107 -6.02 15.53 11.24
N ALA A 108 -6.63 16.41 12.03
CA ALA A 108 -7.80 17.17 11.60
C ALA A 108 -7.48 18.00 10.35
N PRO A 109 -8.42 18.15 9.40
CA PRO A 109 -8.20 18.96 8.21
C PRO A 109 -7.77 20.39 8.57
N GLY A 110 -6.68 20.86 7.97
CA GLY A 110 -6.11 22.18 8.23
C GLY A 110 -5.28 22.30 9.51
N ALA A 111 -5.14 21.22 10.29
CA ALA A 111 -4.21 21.16 11.41
C ALA A 111 -2.86 20.55 11.00
N ALA A 112 -1.82 20.86 11.76
CA ALA A 112 -0.53 20.18 11.68
C ALA A 112 -0.43 19.14 12.81
N PRO A 113 0.29 18.03 12.61
CA PRO A 113 0.70 17.17 13.72
C PRO A 113 1.49 17.95 14.77
N ALA A 114 1.49 17.48 16.01
CA ALA A 114 2.36 18.04 17.04
C ALA A 114 3.83 17.91 16.64
N VAL A 115 4.66 18.87 17.04
CA VAL A 115 6.10 18.85 16.76
C VAL A 115 6.74 17.57 17.29
N GLY A 116 7.49 16.86 16.44
CA GLY A 116 8.10 15.56 16.75
C GLY A 116 7.15 14.37 16.65
N GLN A 117 5.91 14.59 16.21
CA GLN A 117 4.87 13.57 16.01
C GLN A 117 4.35 13.56 14.56
N GLU A 118 5.16 14.08 13.63
CA GLU A 118 4.79 14.21 12.22
C GLU A 118 4.48 12.86 11.56
N GLN A 119 4.97 11.76 12.14
CA GLN A 119 4.86 10.40 11.59
C GLN A 119 4.25 9.38 12.56
N SER A 120 3.47 9.85 13.53
CA SER A 120 2.73 8.98 14.45
C SER A 120 1.24 8.88 14.11
N GLY A 121 0.78 9.59 13.07
CA GLY A 121 -0.61 9.56 12.62
C GLY A 121 -1.03 8.21 12.03
N LEU A 122 -0.09 7.39 11.59
CA LEU A 122 -0.33 6.03 11.09
C LEU A 122 0.66 5.05 11.75
N LYS A 123 0.13 4.05 12.44
CA LYS A 123 0.90 2.87 12.86
C LYS A 123 0.59 1.73 11.90
N ALA A 124 1.59 1.37 11.11
CA ALA A 124 1.54 0.21 10.22
C ALA A 124 2.43 -0.90 10.81
N THR A 125 1.93 -2.12 10.87
CA THR A 125 2.65 -3.26 11.46
C THR A 125 2.52 -4.47 10.55
N LEU A 126 3.66 -5.09 10.20
CA LEU A 126 3.68 -6.37 9.51
C LEU A 126 3.16 -7.45 10.46
N ALA A 127 1.91 -7.85 10.27
CA ALA A 127 1.21 -8.75 11.17
C ALA A 127 1.39 -10.22 10.77
N ASP A 128 1.44 -10.50 9.48
CA ASP A 128 1.69 -11.84 8.95
C ASP A 128 2.26 -11.77 7.52
N THR A 129 2.77 -12.91 7.05
CA THR A 129 3.26 -13.11 5.67
C THR A 129 2.86 -14.48 5.14
N MET A 130 2.56 -14.57 3.85
CA MET A 130 2.23 -15.83 3.18
C MET A 130 3.02 -15.92 1.89
N LEU A 131 3.92 -16.90 1.75
CA LEU A 131 4.63 -17.12 0.49
C LEU A 131 3.67 -17.57 -0.60
N LEU A 132 3.92 -17.13 -1.82
CA LEU A 132 3.27 -17.66 -3.01
C LEU A 132 4.10 -18.84 -3.52
N THR A 133 3.42 -19.95 -3.76
CA THR A 133 4.03 -21.20 -4.21
C THR A 133 3.38 -21.66 -5.49
N ASP A 134 4.10 -22.47 -6.26
CA ASP A 134 3.54 -23.13 -7.44
C ASP A 134 2.57 -24.27 -7.07
N ASP A 135 2.02 -24.91 -8.11
CA ASP A 135 1.08 -26.04 -8.03
C ASP A 135 1.66 -27.28 -7.31
N LYS A 136 2.98 -27.31 -7.11
CA LYS A 136 3.71 -28.39 -6.41
C LYS A 136 4.14 -27.98 -5.01
N GLY A 137 3.79 -26.77 -4.57
CA GLY A 137 4.16 -26.22 -3.27
C GLY A 137 5.60 -25.72 -3.20
N ALA A 138 6.30 -25.56 -4.32
CA ALA A 138 7.63 -24.94 -4.34
C ALA A 138 7.50 -23.41 -4.29
N ASP A 139 8.37 -22.76 -3.52
CA ASP A 139 8.45 -21.30 -3.47
C ASP A 139 8.67 -20.73 -4.88
N ALA A 140 7.90 -19.70 -5.24
CA ALA A 140 8.16 -18.89 -6.43
C ALA A 140 9.41 -18.01 -6.23
N THR A 141 9.82 -17.30 -7.28
CA THR A 141 11.01 -16.44 -7.29
C THR A 141 10.72 -15.08 -7.94
N GLY A 142 11.36 -14.02 -7.42
CA GLY A 142 11.40 -12.70 -8.05
C GLY A 142 12.48 -12.55 -9.13
N LEU A 143 13.19 -13.63 -9.48
CA LEU A 143 14.16 -13.60 -10.58
C LEU A 143 13.47 -13.37 -11.92
N ASP A 144 14.12 -12.59 -12.80
CA ASP A 144 13.70 -12.43 -14.19
C ASP A 144 13.79 -13.78 -14.93
N PRO A 145 12.71 -14.26 -15.56
CA PRO A 145 12.74 -15.51 -16.31
C PRO A 145 13.57 -15.42 -17.59
N LEU A 146 13.94 -14.23 -18.06
CA LEU A 146 14.50 -14.00 -19.39
C LEU A 146 13.62 -14.64 -20.47
N ASN A 147 14.10 -15.70 -21.12
CA ASN A 147 13.33 -16.50 -22.09
C ASN A 147 12.95 -17.89 -21.54
N GLY A 148 13.18 -18.13 -20.25
CA GLY A 148 12.94 -19.39 -19.57
C GLY A 148 11.45 -19.63 -19.37
N VAL A 149 11.00 -20.83 -19.74
CA VAL A 149 9.60 -21.23 -19.63
C VAL A 149 9.48 -22.63 -19.04
N ARG A 150 8.44 -22.81 -18.23
CA ARG A 150 7.93 -24.12 -17.80
C ARG A 150 6.86 -24.55 -18.82
N PRO A 151 7.00 -25.71 -19.47
CA PRO A 151 5.97 -26.21 -20.39
C PRO A 151 4.62 -26.39 -19.69
N ALA A 152 3.55 -26.23 -20.45
CA ALA A 152 2.19 -26.50 -19.98
C ALA A 152 2.08 -27.93 -19.42
N ALA A 153 1.41 -28.06 -18.27
CA ALA A 153 1.22 -29.33 -17.58
C ALA A 153 -0.07 -29.30 -16.75
N GLY A 154 -0.91 -30.33 -16.90
CA GLY A 154 -2.23 -30.35 -16.25
C GLY A 154 -3.08 -29.17 -16.71
N ASP A 155 -3.64 -28.44 -15.74
CA ASP A 155 -4.45 -27.24 -15.97
C ASP A 155 -3.61 -25.95 -16.08
N MET A 156 -2.29 -26.04 -15.92
CA MET A 156 -1.39 -24.89 -15.98
C MET A 156 -0.93 -24.63 -17.43
N PRO A 157 -1.00 -23.37 -17.92
CA PRO A 157 -0.46 -22.99 -19.22
C PRO A 157 1.07 -23.02 -19.21
N ILE A 158 1.70 -22.55 -20.31
CA ILE A 158 3.13 -22.23 -20.27
C ILE A 158 3.33 -21.11 -19.26
N LEU A 159 4.29 -21.28 -18.35
CA LEU A 159 4.57 -20.33 -17.28
C LEU A 159 6.02 -19.82 -17.35
N PRO A 160 6.31 -18.62 -16.86
CA PRO A 160 7.66 -18.10 -16.78
C PRO A 160 8.49 -18.91 -15.77
N GLN A 161 9.73 -19.25 -16.14
CA GLN A 161 10.62 -20.02 -15.27
C GLN A 161 12.01 -19.40 -15.27
N ALA A 162 12.50 -19.02 -14.08
CA ALA A 162 13.85 -18.49 -13.94
C ALA A 162 14.91 -19.60 -14.03
N ASP A 163 16.17 -19.20 -14.16
CA ASP A 163 17.34 -20.10 -14.28
C ASP A 163 17.53 -21.02 -13.07
N ASN A 164 16.93 -20.69 -11.91
CA ASN A 164 16.92 -21.54 -10.72
C ASN A 164 15.81 -22.62 -10.74
N GLY A 165 15.03 -22.71 -11.81
CA GLY A 165 13.96 -23.69 -12.00
C GLY A 165 12.61 -23.34 -11.36
N LYS A 166 12.52 -22.22 -10.64
CA LYS A 166 11.30 -21.77 -9.97
C LYS A 166 10.39 -21.00 -10.91
N LEU A 167 9.09 -21.00 -10.60
CA LEU A 167 8.11 -20.10 -11.21
C LEU A 167 8.51 -18.66 -10.87
N ALA A 168 8.74 -17.85 -11.91
CA ALA A 168 9.06 -16.43 -11.73
C ALA A 168 7.77 -15.62 -11.62
N LEU A 169 7.70 -14.67 -10.68
CA LEU A 169 6.59 -13.74 -10.54
C LEU A 169 7.11 -12.32 -10.34
N ASP A 170 6.47 -11.38 -11.01
CA ASP A 170 6.59 -9.93 -10.84
C ASP A 170 5.20 -9.37 -10.52
N ASP A 171 4.84 -9.51 -9.25
CA ASP A 171 3.48 -9.29 -8.74
C ASP A 171 3.14 -7.78 -8.62
N GLU A 172 2.21 -7.29 -9.44
CA GLU A 172 1.93 -5.84 -9.54
C GLU A 172 0.60 -5.38 -8.93
N ALA A 173 -0.37 -6.28 -8.77
CA ALA A 173 -1.67 -5.92 -8.20
C ALA A 173 -2.34 -7.11 -7.52
N ILE A 174 -3.22 -6.80 -6.57
CA ILE A 174 -4.05 -7.79 -5.89
C ILE A 174 -5.51 -7.33 -5.83
N VAL A 175 -6.41 -8.27 -6.10
CA VAL A 175 -7.83 -8.13 -5.79
C VAL A 175 -8.26 -9.29 -4.90
N ARG A 176 -8.84 -8.97 -3.74
CA ARG A 176 -9.43 -9.95 -2.82
C ARG A 176 -10.91 -10.12 -3.11
N LEU A 177 -11.36 -11.37 -3.21
CA LEU A 177 -12.75 -11.71 -3.42
C LEU A 177 -13.49 -11.92 -2.08
N PRO A 178 -14.83 -11.77 -2.06
CA PRO A 178 -15.62 -11.93 -0.84
C PRO A 178 -15.53 -13.30 -0.15
N ASP A 179 -15.22 -14.35 -0.91
CA ASP A 179 -15.05 -15.74 -0.46
C ASP A 179 -13.65 -16.03 0.11
N GLY A 180 -12.73 -15.06 0.04
CA GLY A 180 -11.36 -15.17 0.53
C GLY A 180 -10.34 -15.54 -0.53
N ALA A 181 -10.76 -15.91 -1.74
CA ALA A 181 -9.86 -16.06 -2.87
C ALA A 181 -9.25 -14.70 -3.28
N MET A 182 -8.22 -14.74 -4.11
CA MET A 182 -7.58 -13.54 -4.64
C MET A 182 -7.10 -13.75 -6.07
N PHE A 183 -7.07 -12.66 -6.81
CA PHE A 183 -6.34 -12.56 -8.07
C PHE A 183 -5.11 -11.70 -7.85
N ILE A 184 -3.99 -12.13 -8.41
CA ILE A 184 -2.73 -11.41 -8.45
C ILE A 184 -2.38 -11.20 -9.91
N SER A 185 -2.03 -9.97 -10.29
CA SER A 185 -1.48 -9.70 -11.63
C SER A 185 0.04 -9.86 -11.59
N ASP A 186 0.58 -10.41 -12.66
CA ASP A 186 2.00 -10.66 -12.87
C ASP A 186 2.46 -10.02 -14.19
N GLU A 187 3.61 -9.32 -14.22
CA GLU A 187 4.12 -8.69 -15.44
C GLU A 187 4.67 -9.70 -16.47
N TYR A 188 5.15 -10.86 -16.02
CA TYR A 188 5.68 -11.86 -16.93
C TYR A 188 4.53 -12.56 -17.68
N GLY A 189 3.52 -13.01 -16.94
CA GLY A 189 2.34 -13.68 -17.46
C GLY A 189 2.66 -15.02 -18.15
N PRO A 190 1.62 -15.79 -18.50
CA PRO A 190 1.80 -16.97 -19.35
C PRO A 190 2.17 -16.57 -20.79
N ASN A 191 3.11 -17.30 -21.38
CA ASN A 191 3.55 -17.14 -22.78
C ASN A 191 2.68 -17.94 -23.77
#